data_AF-A0A356BUK9-F1
#
_entry.id   AF-A0A356BUK9-F1
#
_cell.length_a   1.000
_cell.length_b   1.000
_cell.length_c   1.000
_cell.angle_alpha   90.00
_cell.angle_beta   90.00
_cell.angle_gamma   90.00
#
_symmetry.space_group_name_H-M   'P 1'
#
loop_
_entity.id
_entity.type
_entity.pdbx_description
1 polymer ?
#
loop_
_entity_poly.entity_id
_entity_poly.type
_entity_poly.pdbx_seq_one_letter_code
_entity_poly.pdbx_strand_id
1 'polypeptide(L)'
;MHIVLQRVDFSMLRYLSPVLRGIVHQAALSLLEEVRIRLNRPLMVKDGSGFLFLSAKGLPSIPQHSYMVTKDDLDRTLQLVTENSWYAWEQEIQGGYLTLPGGHRVGIGGQAVYSDGHLKTIKNISSLNFRQARAVVGAADPIVGRVVTQGGHIRSTLIVSPPGCGKTTLLR
;
A
#
# COMPACT_ATOMS: atom_id res chain seq x y z
N MET A 1 -12.96 12.55 24.70
CA MET A 1 -11.82 12.31 23.79
C MET A 1 -11.65 10.80 23.64
N HIS A 2 -12.51 10.16 22.84
CA HIS A 2 -12.38 8.73 22.56
C HIS A 2 -11.34 8.56 21.48
N ILE A 3 -10.10 8.28 21.89
CA ILE A 3 -9.10 7.72 20.96
C ILE A 3 -9.63 6.33 20.64
N VAL A 4 -10.33 6.20 19.51
CA VAL A 4 -10.57 4.90 18.89
C VAL A 4 -9.18 4.33 18.64
N LEU A 5 -8.78 3.34 19.44
CA LEU A 5 -7.64 2.50 19.16
C LEU A 5 -7.91 1.85 17.79
N GLN A 6 -7.45 2.50 16.71
CA GLN A 6 -7.44 1.89 15.39
C GLN A 6 -6.56 0.66 15.51
N ARG A 7 -7.17 -0.52 15.72
CA ARG A 7 -6.50 -1.80 15.53
C ARG A 7 -5.79 -1.70 14.20
N VAL A 8 -4.47 -1.92 14.19
CA VAL A 8 -3.69 -1.96 12.96
C VAL A 8 -4.32 -3.04 12.09
N ASP A 9 -4.99 -2.62 11.02
CA ASP A 9 -5.66 -3.53 10.13
C ASP A 9 -4.61 -4.22 9.26
N PHE A 10 -4.21 -5.42 9.70
CA PHE A 10 -3.28 -6.28 8.98
C PHE A 10 -3.98 -7.12 7.90
N SER A 11 -5.23 -6.79 7.53
CA SER A 11 -5.98 -7.48 6.47
C SER A 11 -5.19 -7.62 5.17
N MET A 12 -4.32 -6.67 4.82
CA MET A 12 -3.50 -6.77 3.61
C MET A 12 -2.34 -7.79 3.73
N LEU A 13 -1.89 -8.12 4.94
CA LEU A 13 -0.76 -9.05 5.13
C LEU A 13 -1.09 -10.47 4.65
N ARG A 14 -2.38 -10.82 4.57
CA ARG A 14 -2.85 -12.10 4.02
C ARG A 14 -2.46 -12.32 2.56
N TYR A 15 -2.13 -11.25 1.84
CA TYR A 15 -1.72 -11.30 0.43
C TYR A 15 -0.20 -11.43 0.27
N LEU A 16 0.58 -11.28 1.36
CA LEU A 16 2.02 -11.49 1.33
C LEU A 16 2.37 -12.98 1.39
N SER A 17 3.51 -13.36 0.79
CA SER A 17 4.12 -14.69 0.97
C SER A 17 4.22 -15.02 2.47
N PRO A 18 4.16 -16.30 2.88
CA PRO A 18 4.24 -16.67 4.29
C PRO A 18 5.49 -16.12 5.00
N VAL A 19 6.63 -16.07 4.30
CA VAL A 19 7.88 -15.52 4.84
C VAL A 19 7.78 -14.02 5.05
N LEU A 20 7.39 -13.26 4.02
CA LEU A 20 7.24 -11.81 4.12
C LEU A 20 6.18 -11.41 5.15
N ARG A 21 5.06 -12.14 5.19
CA ARG A 21 4.01 -11.97 6.20
C ARG A 21 4.57 -12.14 7.60
N GLY A 22 5.35 -13.20 7.85
CA GLY A 22 5.98 -13.45 9.14
C GLY A 22 6.92 -12.33 9.56
N ILE A 23 7.77 -11.86 8.65
CA ILE A 23 8.71 -10.76 8.88
C ILE A 23 7.98 -9.46 9.24
N VAL A 24 6.99 -9.07 8.43
CA VAL A 24 6.24 -7.82 8.64
C VAL A 24 5.36 -7.90 9.89
N HIS A 25 4.80 -9.06 10.21
CA HIS A 25 4.02 -9.27 11.42
C HIS A 25 4.87 -9.20 12.70
N GLN A 26 6.12 -9.64 12.66
CA GLN A 26 7.05 -9.56 13.80
C GLN A 26 7.63 -8.16 14.00
N ALA A 27 7.54 -7.29 12.98
CA ALA A 27 8.05 -5.94 13.09
C ALA A 27 7.19 -5.10 14.04
N ALA A 28 7.85 -4.42 14.99
CA ALA A 28 7.21 -3.46 15.89
C ALA A 28 6.91 -2.15 15.14
N LEU A 29 5.90 -2.18 14.26
CA LEU A 29 5.49 -1.04 13.43
C LEU A 29 4.46 -0.18 14.16
N SER A 30 4.63 1.15 14.09
CA SER A 30 3.70 2.08 14.72
C SER A 30 2.34 2.11 14.00
N LEU A 31 2.38 2.23 12.68
CA LEU A 31 1.22 2.21 11.79
C LEU A 31 1.68 1.86 10.39
N LEU A 32 1.46 0.62 9.95
CA LEU A 32 1.87 0.18 8.62
C LEU A 32 1.10 0.92 7.52
N GLU A 33 1.83 1.61 6.64
CA GLU A 33 1.27 2.33 5.48
C GLU A 33 1.60 1.65 4.16
N GLU A 34 2.83 1.12 4.04
CA GLU A 34 3.35 0.60 2.77
C GLU A 34 4.27 -0.61 3.00
N VAL A 35 4.18 -1.62 2.12
CA VAL A 35 5.16 -2.73 2.02
C VAL A 35 5.69 -2.78 0.59
N ARG A 36 7.00 -2.63 0.44
CA ARG A 36 7.70 -2.65 -0.86
C ARG A 36 8.51 -3.92 -1.00
N ILE A 37 8.11 -4.71 -1.98
CA ILE A 37 8.68 -6.00 -2.31
C ILE A 37 9.36 -5.82 -3.67
N ARG A 38 10.68 -5.94 -3.72
CA ARG A 38 11.46 -5.71 -4.95
C ARG A 38 12.48 -6.83 -5.07
N LEU A 39 12.44 -7.56 -6.17
CA LEU A 39 13.32 -8.70 -6.43
C LEU A 39 14.79 -8.32 -6.21
N ASN A 40 15.51 -9.12 -5.43
CA ASN A 40 16.92 -8.92 -5.10
C ASN A 40 17.23 -7.56 -4.46
N ARG A 41 16.27 -7.01 -3.70
CA ARG A 41 16.43 -5.80 -2.90
C ARG A 41 15.94 -6.04 -1.47
N PRO A 42 16.46 -5.26 -0.50
CA PRO A 42 15.97 -5.26 0.88
C PRO A 42 14.46 -5.04 0.98
N LEU A 43 13.79 -5.87 1.79
CA LEU A 43 12.40 -5.67 2.18
C LEU A 43 12.27 -4.33 2.91
N MET A 44 11.41 -3.46 2.39
CA MET A 44 11.21 -2.12 2.92
C MET A 44 9.75 -1.92 3.26
N VAL A 45 9.49 -1.30 4.41
CA VAL A 45 8.16 -0.88 4.82
C VAL A 45 8.15 0.62 5.09
N LYS A 46 6.97 1.22 5.00
CA LYS A 46 6.71 2.57 5.46
C LYS A 46 5.70 2.49 6.60
N ASP A 47 6.02 3.14 7.71
CA ASP A 47 5.07 3.36 8.79
C ASP A 47 4.94 4.85 9.11
N GLY A 48 4.22 5.20 10.18
CA GLY A 48 4.04 6.59 10.60
C GLY A 48 5.34 7.34 10.93
N SER A 49 6.45 6.63 11.18
CA SER A 49 7.77 7.22 11.47
C SER A 49 8.64 7.42 10.22
N GLY A 50 8.32 6.76 9.11
CA GLY A 50 9.08 6.88 7.86
C GLY A 50 9.33 5.54 7.19
N PHE A 51 10.44 5.47 6.42
CA PHE A 51 10.85 4.24 5.73
C PHE A 51 11.88 3.47 6.55
N LEU A 52 11.70 2.16 6.61
CA LEU A 52 12.58 1.23 7.30
C LEU A 52 12.77 -0.05 6.50
N PHE A 53 13.95 -0.65 6.63
CA PHE A 53 14.23 -1.98 6.09
C PHE A 53 14.19 -3.03 7.20
N LEU A 54 13.64 -4.20 6.90
CA LEU A 54 13.42 -5.26 7.87
C LEU A 54 14.43 -6.39 7.67
N SER A 55 15.03 -6.86 8.77
CA SER A 55 15.78 -8.12 8.81
C SER A 55 14.84 -9.33 8.74
N ALA A 56 15.40 -10.53 8.60
CA ALA A 56 14.62 -11.78 8.61
C ALA A 56 13.81 -12.02 9.91
N LYS A 57 14.13 -11.29 10.98
CA LYS A 57 13.42 -11.34 12.28
C LYS A 57 12.42 -10.19 12.47
N GLY A 58 12.15 -9.41 11.42
CA GLY A 58 11.26 -8.24 11.51
C GLY A 58 11.87 -7.02 12.22
N LEU A 59 13.15 -7.06 12.58
CA LEU A 59 13.81 -5.92 13.23
C LEU A 59 14.26 -4.87 12.21
N PRO A 60 14.15 -3.56 12.50
CA PRO A 60 14.75 -2.50 11.71
C PRO A 60 16.26 -2.75 11.50
N SER A 61 16.73 -2.54 10.27
CA SER A 61 18.11 -2.82 9.88
C SER A 61 18.57 -1.87 8.78
N ILE A 62 19.89 -1.78 8.60
CA ILE A 62 20.48 -1.16 7.42
C ILE A 62 20.31 -2.07 6.20
N PRO A 63 20.23 -1.52 4.96
CA PRO A 63 19.98 -2.29 3.75
C PRO A 63 20.83 -3.55 3.58
N GLN A 64 22.10 -3.51 3.97
CA GLN A 64 23.07 -4.60 3.82
C GLN A 64 22.76 -5.82 4.70
N HIS A 65 22.03 -5.63 5.81
CA HIS A 65 21.68 -6.68 6.78
C HIS A 65 20.19 -6.99 6.79
N SER A 66 19.43 -6.39 5.88
CA SER A 66 18.00 -6.61 5.74
C SER A 66 17.70 -7.91 5.01
N TYR A 67 16.47 -8.38 5.15
CA TYR A 67 15.96 -9.50 4.37
C TYR A 67 15.94 -9.14 2.88
N MET A 68 16.64 -9.93 2.07
CA MET A 68 16.65 -9.77 0.63
C MET A 68 15.47 -10.51 0.01
N VAL A 69 14.58 -9.77 -0.63
CA VAL A 69 13.38 -10.32 -1.27
C VAL A 69 13.78 -11.27 -2.39
N THR A 70 13.27 -12.49 -2.33
CA THR A 70 13.54 -13.55 -3.30
C THR A 70 12.52 -13.57 -4.42
N LYS A 71 12.79 -14.37 -5.48
CA LYS A 71 11.84 -14.62 -6.55
C LYS A 71 10.61 -15.38 -6.06
N ASP A 72 10.81 -16.36 -5.18
CA ASP A 72 9.73 -17.15 -4.57
C ASP A 72 8.79 -16.26 -3.73
N ASP A 73 9.33 -15.30 -2.97
CA ASP A 73 8.51 -14.34 -2.24
C ASP A 73 7.58 -13.56 -3.16
N LEU A 74 8.13 -13.06 -4.27
CA LEU A 74 7.41 -12.24 -5.23
C LEU A 74 6.33 -13.08 -5.93
N ASP A 75 6.67 -14.30 -6.37
CA ASP A 75 5.77 -15.19 -7.10
C ASP A 75 4.62 -15.67 -6.22
N ARG A 76 4.90 -16.09 -4.98
CA ARG A 76 3.86 -16.47 -4.01
C ARG A 76 2.97 -15.30 -3.63
N THR A 77 3.55 -14.12 -3.43
CA THR A 77 2.77 -12.90 -3.16
C THR A 77 1.86 -12.57 -4.33
N LEU A 78 2.36 -12.68 -5.57
CA LEU A 78 1.57 -12.41 -6.76
C LEU A 78 0.43 -13.43 -6.95
N GLN A 79 0.67 -14.71 -6.69
CA GLN A 79 -0.35 -15.76 -6.69
C GLN A 79 -1.47 -15.46 -5.69
N LEU A 80 -1.13 -15.05 -4.47
CA LEU A 80 -2.10 -14.68 -3.43
C LEU A 80 -2.91 -13.43 -3.81
N VAL A 81 -2.25 -12.42 -4.38
CA VAL A 81 -2.90 -11.18 -4.83
C VAL A 81 -3.87 -11.41 -5.99
N THR A 82 -3.51 -12.27 -6.93
CA THR A 82 -4.32 -12.53 -8.13
C THR A 82 -5.31 -13.67 -7.98
N GLU A 83 -5.36 -14.30 -6.80
CA GLU A 83 -6.15 -15.52 -6.54
C GLU A 83 -5.87 -16.61 -7.61
N ASN A 84 -4.60 -16.76 -7.98
CA ASN A 84 -4.12 -17.62 -9.08
C ASN A 84 -4.73 -17.32 -10.47
N SER A 85 -5.38 -16.17 -10.65
CA SER A 85 -6.13 -15.82 -11.86
C SER A 85 -5.56 -14.57 -12.54
N TRP A 86 -4.28 -14.60 -12.93
CA TRP A 86 -3.57 -13.47 -13.56
C TRP A 86 -4.34 -12.82 -14.73
N TYR A 87 -4.96 -13.65 -15.59
CA TYR A 87 -5.73 -13.18 -16.75
C TYR A 87 -7.02 -12.45 -16.38
N ALA A 88 -7.61 -12.73 -15.21
CA ALA A 88 -8.81 -12.04 -14.76
C ALA A 88 -8.55 -10.56 -14.43
N TRP A 89 -7.27 -10.17 -14.27
CA TRP A 89 -6.84 -8.84 -13.84
C TRP A 89 -6.11 -8.05 -14.95
N GLU A 90 -6.18 -8.49 -16.20
CA GLU A 90 -5.36 -7.93 -17.29
C GLU A 90 -5.60 -6.42 -17.49
N GLN A 91 -6.83 -5.93 -17.34
CA GLN A 91 -7.15 -4.49 -17.44
C GLN A 91 -6.55 -3.67 -16.28
N GLU A 92 -6.66 -4.15 -15.05
CA GLU A 92 -6.06 -3.48 -13.89
C GLU A 92 -4.53 -3.51 -13.94
N ILE A 93 -3.95 -4.59 -14.45
CA ILE A 93 -2.50 -4.72 -14.67
C ILE A 93 -2.01 -3.71 -15.73
N GLN A 94 -2.79 -3.43 -16.79
CA GLN A 94 -2.49 -2.33 -17.71
C GLN A 94 -2.48 -0.97 -17.01
N GLY A 95 -3.33 -0.79 -15.98
CA GLY A 95 -3.29 0.37 -15.10
C GLY A 95 -2.08 0.41 -14.14
N GLY A 96 -1.29 -0.67 -14.06
CA GLY A 96 -0.11 -0.78 -13.20
C GLY A 96 -0.42 -0.98 -11.71
N TYR A 97 -1.68 -1.23 -11.33
CA TYR A 97 -2.06 -1.52 -9.95
C TYR A 97 -3.30 -2.40 -9.83
N LEU A 98 -3.40 -3.14 -8.74
CA LEU A 98 -4.57 -3.92 -8.34
C LEU A 98 -5.23 -3.28 -7.11
N THR A 99 -6.55 -3.37 -7.01
CA THR A 99 -7.30 -2.98 -5.80
C THR A 99 -7.74 -4.23 -5.08
N LEU A 100 -7.39 -4.36 -3.81
CA LEU A 100 -7.70 -5.52 -2.96
C LEU A 100 -8.97 -5.26 -2.13
N PRO A 101 -9.67 -6.33 -1.70
CA PRO A 101 -10.72 -6.24 -0.69
C PRO A 101 -10.27 -5.44 0.54
N GLY A 102 -11.09 -4.49 0.99
CA GLY A 102 -10.71 -3.51 2.03
C GLY A 102 -10.15 -2.19 1.48
N GLY A 103 -9.99 -2.09 0.15
CA GLY A 103 -9.58 -0.86 -0.54
C GLY A 103 -8.07 -0.66 -0.62
N HIS A 104 -7.26 -1.62 -0.16
CA HIS A 104 -5.80 -1.58 -0.31
C HIS A 104 -5.43 -1.60 -1.80
N ARG A 105 -4.23 -1.14 -2.12
CA ARG A 105 -3.75 -1.14 -3.51
C ARG A 105 -2.41 -1.84 -3.61
N VAL A 106 -2.20 -2.57 -4.69
CA VAL A 106 -0.92 -3.20 -5.01
C VAL A 106 -0.42 -2.62 -6.33
N GLY A 107 0.58 -1.75 -6.28
CA GLY A 107 1.31 -1.33 -7.48
C GLY A 107 2.16 -2.48 -8.00
N ILE A 108 2.18 -2.67 -9.32
CA ILE A 108 2.94 -3.71 -10.00
C ILE A 108 4.04 -3.05 -10.83
N GLY A 109 5.26 -3.57 -10.73
CA GLY A 109 6.39 -3.15 -11.58
C GLY A 109 7.06 -4.35 -12.25
N GLY A 110 7.38 -4.17 -13.52
CA GLY A 110 7.99 -5.19 -14.38
C GLY A 110 8.28 -4.61 -15.77
N GLN A 111 8.40 -5.49 -16.75
CA GLN A 111 8.64 -5.11 -18.14
C GLN A 111 7.32 -4.88 -18.87
N ALA A 112 7.12 -3.66 -19.35
CA ALA A 112 5.96 -3.30 -20.15
C ALA A 112 6.07 -3.88 -21.57
N VAL A 113 5.01 -4.54 -22.04
CA VAL A 113 4.91 -5.08 -23.41
C VAL A 113 3.87 -4.28 -24.17
N TYR A 114 4.28 -3.64 -25.25
CA TYR A 114 3.43 -2.81 -26.09
C TYR A 114 3.05 -3.53 -27.39
N SER A 115 1.85 -3.25 -27.90
CA SER A 115 1.38 -3.61 -29.24
C SER A 115 0.60 -2.43 -29.79
N ASP A 116 0.87 -2.01 -31.03
CA ASP A 116 0.12 -0.95 -31.72
C ASP A 116 0.02 0.36 -30.93
N GLY A 117 1.07 0.71 -30.18
CA GLY A 117 1.10 1.92 -29.34
C GLY A 117 0.37 1.80 -27.99
N HIS A 118 -0.27 0.66 -27.73
CA HIS A 118 -0.98 0.40 -26.48
C HIS A 118 -0.22 -0.57 -25.58
N LEU A 119 -0.28 -0.33 -24.26
CA LEU A 119 0.27 -1.27 -23.28
C LEU A 119 -0.61 -2.53 -23.28
N LYS A 120 -0.05 -3.64 -23.74
CA LYS A 120 -0.77 -4.92 -23.79
C LYS A 120 -0.77 -5.58 -22.42
N THR A 121 0.40 -5.68 -21.79
CA THR A 121 0.57 -6.36 -20.49
C THR A 121 1.90 -5.98 -19.83
N ILE A 122 2.11 -6.42 -18.60
CA ILE A 122 3.39 -6.34 -17.88
C ILE A 122 3.89 -7.76 -17.64
N LYS A 123 5.10 -8.07 -18.13
CA LYS A 123 5.78 -9.36 -17.90
C LYS A 123 6.96 -9.19 -16.96
N ASN A 124 7.55 -10.30 -16.52
CA ASN A 124 8.75 -10.30 -15.69
C ASN A 124 8.60 -9.38 -14.47
N ILE A 125 7.51 -9.58 -13.71
CA ILE A 125 7.22 -8.79 -12.52
C ILE A 125 8.44 -8.88 -11.59
N SER A 126 8.94 -7.70 -11.21
CA SER A 126 10.14 -7.52 -10.39
C SER A 126 9.84 -6.75 -9.11
N SER A 127 8.66 -6.16 -8.98
CA SER A 127 8.27 -5.46 -7.76
C SER A 127 6.77 -5.41 -7.53
N LEU A 128 6.39 -5.45 -6.26
CA LEU A 128 5.04 -5.19 -5.76
C LEU A 128 5.11 -4.12 -4.68
N ASN A 129 4.14 -3.22 -4.68
CA ASN A 129 4.01 -2.16 -3.69
C ASN A 129 2.62 -2.15 -3.09
N PHE A 130 2.51 -2.68 -1.87
CA PHE A 130 1.26 -2.70 -1.13
C PHE A 130 1.09 -1.39 -0.38
N ARG A 131 -0.06 -0.75 -0.55
CA ARG A 131 -0.48 0.45 0.18
C ARG A 131 -1.72 0.12 0.99
N GLN A 132 -1.59 0.21 2.30
CA GLN A 132 -2.67 -0.04 3.24
C GLN A 132 -3.77 1.02 3.04
N ALA A 133 -5.02 0.58 2.83
CA ALA A 133 -6.15 1.47 2.92
C ALA A 133 -6.33 1.92 4.38
N ARG A 134 -6.47 3.23 4.55
CA ARG A 134 -6.78 3.83 5.85
C ARG A 134 -7.86 4.89 5.66
N ALA A 135 -8.97 4.70 6.36
CA ALA A 135 -9.90 5.78 6.66
C ALA A 135 -9.45 6.42 7.97
N VAL A 136 -9.33 7.75 7.98
CA VAL A 136 -9.23 8.53 9.23
C VAL A 136 -10.56 9.22 9.40
N VAL A 137 -11.51 8.49 9.98
CA VAL A 137 -12.84 9.02 10.27
C VAL A 137 -12.69 10.18 11.25
N GLY A 138 -13.39 11.28 11.00
CA GLY A 138 -13.29 12.51 11.78
C GLY A 138 -12.12 13.42 11.40
N ALA A 139 -11.37 13.11 10.33
CA ALA A 139 -10.29 13.98 9.85
C ALA A 139 -10.78 15.40 9.51
N ALA A 140 -12.02 15.53 9.03
CA ALA A 140 -12.63 16.80 8.67
C ALA A 140 -13.34 17.51 9.85
N ASP A 141 -13.53 16.86 11.00
CA ASP A 141 -14.29 17.43 12.14
C ASP A 141 -13.78 18.82 12.57
N PRO A 142 -12.45 19.09 12.63
CA PRO A 142 -11.96 20.40 13.03
C PRO A 142 -12.29 21.53 12.05
N ILE A 143 -12.59 21.20 10.79
CA ILE A 143 -12.82 22.18 9.72
C ILE A 143 -14.28 22.22 9.25
N VAL A 144 -15.10 21.22 9.58
CA VAL A 144 -16.44 21.06 9.01
C VAL A 144 -17.31 22.29 9.24
N GLY A 145 -17.26 22.90 10.44
CA GLY A 145 -18.00 24.12 10.76
C GLY A 145 -17.51 25.39 10.02
N ARG A 146 -16.34 25.34 9.39
CA ARG A 146 -15.80 26.43 8.54
C ARG A 146 -16.13 26.24 7.06
N VAL A 147 -16.39 25.01 6.64
CA VAL A 147 -16.62 24.65 5.24
C VAL A 147 -18.10 24.47 4.93
N VAL A 148 -18.90 24.02 5.91
CA VAL A 148 -20.35 23.84 5.79
C VAL A 148 -21.07 25.06 6.33
N THR A 149 -22.02 25.60 5.56
CA THR A 149 -22.87 26.72 5.99
C THR A 149 -23.95 26.24 6.96
N GLN A 150 -24.59 27.16 7.69
CA GLN A 150 -25.70 26.81 8.59
C GLN A 150 -26.88 26.10 7.87
N GLY A 151 -27.04 26.33 6.56
CA GLY A 151 -28.03 25.64 5.71
C GLY A 151 -27.58 24.28 5.17
N GLY A 152 -26.41 23.78 5.57
CA GLY A 152 -25.88 22.49 5.12
C GLY A 152 -25.17 22.52 3.76
N HIS A 153 -24.99 23.70 3.14
CA HIS A 153 -24.28 23.81 1.88
C HIS A 153 -22.76 23.84 2.09
N ILE A 154 -22.01 23.17 1.21
CA ILE A 154 -20.55 23.21 1.21
C ILE A 154 -20.08 24.47 0.48
N ARG A 155 -19.22 25.27 1.11
CA ARG A 155 -18.53 26.40 0.46
C ARG A 155 -17.55 25.87 -0.58
N SER A 156 -17.41 26.56 -1.71
CA SER A 156 -16.34 26.30 -2.67
C SER A 156 -14.99 26.39 -1.95
N THR A 157 -14.31 25.26 -1.77
CA THR A 157 -13.14 25.12 -0.90
C THR A 157 -12.06 24.33 -1.61
N LEU A 158 -10.85 24.86 -1.66
CA LEU A 158 -9.67 24.20 -2.19
C LEU A 158 -8.81 23.66 -1.04
N ILE A 159 -8.56 22.36 -1.02
CA ILE A 159 -7.66 21.71 -0.05
C ILE A 159 -6.28 21.57 -0.70
N VAL A 160 -5.27 22.28 -0.16
CA VAL A 160 -3.89 22.25 -0.66
C VAL A 160 -2.94 21.75 0.43
N SER A 161 -2.13 20.74 0.12
CA SER A 161 -1.02 20.28 0.97
C SER A 161 0.01 19.48 0.16
N PRO A 162 1.24 19.31 0.67
CA PRO A 162 2.24 18.44 0.04
C PRO A 162 1.74 16.99 -0.12
N PRO A 163 2.35 16.20 -1.02
CA PRO A 163 2.02 14.79 -1.19
C PRO A 163 2.12 14.02 0.15
N GLY A 164 1.10 13.23 0.48
CA GLY A 164 1.08 12.41 1.70
C GLY A 164 0.49 13.10 2.94
N CYS A 165 0.18 14.39 2.91
CA CYS A 165 -0.38 15.12 4.05
C CYS A 165 -1.90 14.95 4.25
N GLY A 166 -2.47 13.80 3.90
CA GLY A 166 -3.87 13.50 4.22
C GLY A 166 -4.95 14.29 3.46
N LYS A 167 -4.61 15.07 2.42
CA LYS A 167 -5.61 15.87 1.65
C LYS A 167 -6.84 15.08 1.19
N THR A 168 -6.61 13.87 0.68
CA THR A 168 -7.67 12.99 0.17
C THR A 168 -8.45 12.35 1.32
N THR A 169 -7.83 12.23 2.49
CA THR A 169 -8.48 11.76 3.71
C THR A 169 -9.36 12.85 4.32
N LEU A 170 -8.95 14.11 4.23
CA LEU A 170 -9.74 15.27 4.66
C LEU A 170 -10.95 15.54 3.75
N LEU A 171 -10.79 15.28 2.45
CA LEU A 171 -11.84 15.49 1.44
C LEU A 171 -12.96 14.44 1.52
N ARG A 172 -12.64 13.23 1.95
CA ARG A 172 -13.59 12.11 2.09
C ARG A 172 -14.33 12.21 3.40
#